data_AF-A0A397ZUP2-F1
#
_entry.id   AF-A0A397ZUP2-F1
#
_cell.length_a   1.000
_cell.length_b   1.000
_cell.length_c   1.000
_cell.angle_alpha   90.00
_cell.angle_beta   90.00
_cell.angle_gamma   90.00
#
_symmetry.space_group_name_H-M   'P 1'
#
loop_
_entity.id
_entity.type
_entity.pdbx_description
1 polymer ?
#
loop_
_entity_poly.entity_id
_entity_poly.type
_entity_poly.pdbx_seq_one_letter_code
_entity_poly.pdbx_strand_id
1 'polypeptide(L)'
;MEEQLKTLIKVWVSAIICISYCYYFPSRIKAGLPRLFSVLPICALFGLLPLFFSSIHLSGSTALFFSGVGNLKLILFCFDQGPLYPLPSNLFKFVCYTCFPVKLEQNPKSQNRFPKWLFAVKVALFGVVLHAYNYKQSLPPFLKLWLHPLHLYLELEVLLTLLKVFVTITLGCEVEPQFNEPYLATSLQDFWGSRWNLMVSSILRVGVYYPVRRVCGYLMSSDYAKLICVFATFLVSGLGHEVVFFFLTRELPTWEITLFFVLHGVCTATEMAIKRTEFARRWVVRPAVSRLLTVGFVVVTSGWLFFPQLTRSDVMERRASEILLLIDFVKTQVFHFI
;
A
#
# COMPACT_ATOMS: atom_id res chain seq x y z
N MET A 1 -11.70 6.17 -23.36
CA MET A 1 -11.68 6.96 -22.10
C MET A 1 -13.08 7.23 -21.55
N GLU A 2 -14.05 7.62 -22.37
CA GLU A 2 -15.41 7.93 -21.90
C GLU A 2 -16.10 6.76 -21.17
N GLU A 3 -15.99 5.54 -21.70
CA GLU A 3 -16.54 4.35 -21.04
C GLU A 3 -15.91 4.07 -19.67
N GLN A 4 -14.57 4.23 -19.56
CA GLN A 4 -13.86 4.10 -18.28
C GLN A 4 -14.32 5.16 -17.28
N LEU A 5 -14.59 6.39 -17.72
CA LEU A 5 -15.15 7.44 -16.88
C LEU A 5 -16.55 7.10 -16.39
N LYS A 6 -17.43 6.57 -17.25
CA LYS A 6 -18.76 6.09 -16.87
C LYS A 6 -18.67 4.98 -15.82
N THR A 7 -17.77 4.02 -16.00
CA THR A 7 -17.52 2.95 -15.03
C THR A 7 -16.98 3.51 -13.72
N LEU A 8 -16.05 4.47 -13.77
CA LEU A 8 -15.51 5.14 -12.59
C LEU A 8 -16.63 5.77 -11.77
N ILE A 9 -17.51 6.55 -12.40
CA ILE A 9 -18.65 7.18 -11.73
C ILE A 9 -19.55 6.12 -11.07
N LYS A 10 -19.92 5.05 -11.80
CA LYS A 10 -20.76 3.97 -11.26
C LYS A 10 -20.13 3.29 -10.05
N VAL A 11 -18.84 2.99 -10.11
CA VAL A 11 -18.09 2.36 -9.01
C VAL A 11 -18.07 3.28 -7.78
N TRP A 12 -17.73 4.56 -7.95
CA TRP A 12 -17.65 5.50 -6.83
C TRP A 12 -19.02 5.78 -6.20
N VAL A 13 -20.08 5.94 -7.00
CA VAL A 13 -21.45 6.07 -6.49
C VAL A 13 -21.84 4.83 -5.69
N SER A 14 -21.57 3.63 -6.22
CA SER A 14 -21.86 2.37 -5.52
C SER A 14 -21.10 2.27 -4.20
N ALA A 15 -19.82 2.65 -4.20
CA ALA A 15 -18.99 2.67 -2.99
C ALA A 15 -19.55 3.64 -1.94
N ILE A 16 -19.96 4.85 -2.33
CA ILE A 16 -20.56 5.83 -1.42
C ILE A 16 -21.87 5.30 -0.82
N ILE A 17 -22.73 4.66 -1.61
CA ILE A 17 -23.97 4.03 -1.12
C ILE A 17 -23.64 2.96 -0.08
N CYS A 18 -22.70 2.06 -0.39
CA CYS A 18 -22.25 1.01 0.52
C CYS A 18 -21.69 1.56 1.84
N ILE A 19 -20.89 2.61 1.77
CA ILE A 19 -20.30 3.24 2.96
C ILE A 19 -21.38 3.99 3.77
N SER A 20 -22.33 4.60 3.09
CA SER A 20 -23.48 5.26 3.75
C SER A 20 -24.32 4.25 4.51
N TYR A 21 -24.54 3.06 3.94
CA TYR A 21 -25.15 1.94 4.65
C TYR A 21 -24.37 1.61 5.92
N CYS A 22 -23.04 1.43 5.83
CA CYS A 22 -22.16 1.15 6.98
C CYS A 22 -22.23 2.24 8.08
N TYR A 23 -22.37 3.50 7.68
CA TYR A 23 -22.45 4.63 8.60
C TYR A 23 -23.80 4.69 9.35
N TYR A 24 -24.92 4.43 8.69
CA TYR A 24 -26.24 4.62 9.29
C TYR A 24 -26.78 3.38 10.01
N PHE A 25 -26.47 2.17 9.52
CA PHE A 25 -27.05 0.93 10.03
C PHE A 25 -26.09 0.12 10.93
N PRO A 26 -24.95 -0.42 10.44
CA PRO A 26 -24.01 -1.15 11.29
C PRO A 26 -23.46 -0.37 12.49
N SER A 27 -23.35 0.96 12.40
CA SER A 27 -22.92 1.81 13.53
C SER A 27 -23.84 1.71 14.76
N ARG A 28 -25.11 1.34 14.57
CA ARG A 28 -26.11 1.18 15.63
C ARG A 28 -26.15 -0.25 16.20
N ILE A 29 -25.49 -1.19 15.55
CA ILE A 29 -25.37 -2.57 16.01
C ILE A 29 -24.21 -2.65 17.01
N LYS A 30 -24.36 -3.45 18.07
CA LYS A 30 -23.28 -3.69 19.04
C LYS A 30 -22.03 -4.24 18.36
N ALA A 31 -20.86 -3.73 18.73
CA ALA A 31 -19.59 -4.19 18.20
C ALA A 31 -19.38 -5.70 18.43
N GLY A 32 -18.74 -6.35 17.47
CA GLY A 32 -18.52 -7.79 17.43
C GLY A 32 -19.12 -8.45 16.19
N LEU A 33 -19.42 -9.74 16.32
CA LEU A 33 -19.91 -10.56 15.21
C LEU A 33 -21.22 -10.07 14.57
N PRO A 34 -22.23 -9.59 15.31
CA PRO A 34 -23.46 -9.11 14.68
C PRO A 34 -23.23 -7.94 13.72
N ARG A 35 -22.37 -6.99 14.12
CA ARG A 35 -21.96 -5.87 13.26
C ARG A 35 -21.16 -6.38 12.06
N LEU A 36 -20.24 -7.33 12.26
CA LEU A 36 -19.48 -7.94 11.17
C LEU A 36 -20.39 -8.58 10.11
N PHE A 37 -21.37 -9.39 10.51
CA PHE A 37 -22.31 -10.02 9.56
C PHE A 37 -23.08 -9.00 8.72
N SER A 38 -23.45 -7.85 9.30
CA SER A 38 -24.10 -6.77 8.54
C SER A 38 -23.17 -6.08 7.53
N VAL A 39 -21.87 -6.10 7.76
CA VAL A 39 -20.86 -5.43 6.90
C VAL A 39 -20.26 -6.38 5.85
N LEU A 40 -20.29 -7.70 6.06
CA LEU A 40 -19.74 -8.70 5.13
C LEU A 40 -20.22 -8.56 3.67
N PRO A 41 -21.52 -8.30 3.38
CA PRO A 41 -21.96 -8.06 2.01
C PRO A 41 -21.26 -6.88 1.36
N ILE A 42 -20.98 -5.82 2.13
CA ILE A 42 -20.25 -4.65 1.66
C ILE A 42 -18.78 -4.99 1.38
N CYS A 43 -18.15 -5.77 2.24
CA CYS A 43 -16.78 -6.23 2.01
C CYS A 43 -16.65 -7.07 0.73
N ALA A 44 -17.66 -7.92 0.46
CA ALA A 44 -17.73 -8.70 -0.77
C ALA A 44 -17.88 -7.80 -2.00
N LEU A 45 -18.77 -6.80 -1.95
CA LEU A 45 -18.93 -5.81 -3.02
C LEU A 45 -17.64 -5.05 -3.28
N PHE A 46 -16.95 -4.59 -2.23
CA PHE A 46 -15.65 -3.93 -2.34
C PHE A 46 -14.61 -4.82 -3.02
N GLY A 47 -14.63 -6.11 -2.74
CA GLY A 47 -13.79 -7.11 -3.42
C GLY A 47 -14.05 -7.21 -4.92
N LEU A 48 -15.25 -6.91 -5.39
CA LEU A 48 -15.63 -7.00 -6.81
C LEU A 48 -15.39 -5.70 -7.59
N LEU A 49 -15.35 -4.54 -6.93
CA LEU A 49 -15.21 -3.23 -7.59
C LEU A 49 -14.02 -3.13 -8.57
N PRO A 50 -12.82 -3.66 -8.26
CA PRO A 50 -11.68 -3.58 -9.19
C PRO A 50 -11.94 -4.28 -10.52
N LEU A 51 -12.79 -5.31 -10.53
CA LEU A 51 -13.04 -6.14 -11.70
C LEU A 51 -13.69 -5.37 -12.85
N PHE A 52 -14.42 -4.31 -12.55
CA PHE A 52 -15.13 -3.50 -13.54
C PHE A 52 -14.21 -2.62 -14.39
N PHE A 53 -12.95 -2.40 -13.98
CA PHE A 53 -12.01 -1.57 -14.73
C PHE A 53 -11.17 -2.39 -15.71
N SER A 54 -11.02 -1.87 -16.94
CA SER A 54 -10.07 -2.42 -17.92
C SER A 54 -8.67 -1.81 -17.75
N SER A 55 -8.60 -0.56 -17.27
CA SER A 55 -7.33 0.12 -16.94
C SER A 55 -6.67 -0.51 -15.73
N ILE A 56 -5.37 -0.78 -15.84
CA ILE A 56 -4.57 -1.34 -14.76
C ILE A 56 -4.46 -0.35 -13.60
N HIS A 57 -4.32 0.94 -13.89
CA HIS A 57 -4.21 1.97 -12.85
C HIS A 57 -5.51 2.12 -12.05
N LEU A 58 -6.65 2.16 -12.73
CA LEU A 58 -7.96 2.25 -12.07
C LEU A 58 -8.29 0.97 -11.30
N SER A 59 -8.05 -0.22 -11.90
CA SER A 59 -8.22 -1.52 -11.24
C SER A 59 -7.35 -1.62 -10.00
N GLY A 60 -6.03 -1.36 -10.13
CA GLY A 60 -5.06 -1.44 -9.05
C GLY A 60 -5.32 -0.45 -7.91
N SER A 61 -5.67 0.80 -8.23
CA SER A 61 -6.00 1.81 -7.22
C SER A 61 -7.28 1.44 -6.47
N THR A 62 -8.31 0.96 -7.19
CA THR A 62 -9.57 0.49 -6.59
C THR A 62 -9.33 -0.72 -5.69
N ALA A 63 -8.47 -1.65 -6.11
CA ALA A 63 -8.10 -2.81 -5.31
C ALA A 63 -7.39 -2.42 -4.02
N LEU A 64 -6.43 -1.48 -4.09
CA LEU A 64 -5.72 -0.99 -2.90
C LEU A 64 -6.67 -0.25 -1.95
N PHE A 65 -7.54 0.60 -2.48
CA PHE A 65 -8.39 1.49 -1.68
C PHE A 65 -9.56 0.75 -1.05
N PHE A 66 -10.27 -0.09 -1.81
CA PHE A 66 -11.48 -0.78 -1.34
C PHE A 66 -11.17 -2.20 -0.87
N SER A 67 -10.69 -3.08 -1.76
CA SER A 67 -10.47 -4.50 -1.45
C SER A 67 -9.42 -4.71 -0.34
N GLY A 68 -8.36 -3.89 -0.34
CA GLY A 68 -7.32 -3.90 0.68
C GLY A 68 -7.68 -3.04 1.90
N VAL A 69 -7.46 -1.73 1.78
CA VAL A 69 -7.52 -0.81 2.93
C VAL A 69 -8.94 -0.63 3.46
N GLY A 70 -9.92 -0.41 2.59
CA GLY A 70 -11.32 -0.18 2.95
C GLY A 70 -11.93 -1.35 3.71
N ASN A 71 -11.76 -2.58 3.19
CA ASN A 71 -12.21 -3.80 3.86
C ASN A 71 -11.57 -3.97 5.25
N LEU A 72 -10.25 -3.77 5.37
CA LEU A 72 -9.58 -3.86 6.67
C LEU A 72 -10.11 -2.81 7.66
N LYS A 73 -10.36 -1.58 7.20
CA LYS A 73 -10.93 -0.51 8.05
C LYS A 73 -12.35 -0.83 8.49
N LEU A 74 -13.20 -1.35 7.59
CA LEU A 74 -14.57 -1.76 7.90
C LEU A 74 -14.62 -2.96 8.85
N ILE A 75 -13.73 -3.95 8.68
CA ILE A 75 -13.62 -5.07 9.60
C ILE A 75 -13.19 -4.58 10.98
N LEU A 76 -12.18 -3.71 11.06
CA LEU A 76 -11.75 -3.12 12.35
C LEU A 76 -12.86 -2.31 13.01
N PHE A 77 -13.62 -1.53 12.22
CA PHE A 77 -14.80 -0.80 12.69
C PHE A 77 -15.86 -1.73 13.30
N CYS A 78 -15.97 -2.98 12.82
CA CYS A 78 -16.90 -3.94 13.38
C CYS A 78 -16.59 -4.27 14.86
N PHE A 79 -15.35 -4.09 15.29
CA PHE A 79 -14.85 -4.41 16.63
C PHE A 79 -14.43 -3.16 17.43
N ASP A 80 -14.93 -1.97 17.06
CA ASP A 80 -14.57 -0.69 17.70
C ASP A 80 -13.06 -0.42 17.68
N GLN A 81 -12.41 -0.75 16.56
CA GLN A 81 -10.97 -0.56 16.36
C GLN A 81 -10.68 0.18 15.06
N GLY A 82 -9.43 0.64 14.93
CA GLY A 82 -8.92 1.26 13.71
C GLY A 82 -9.38 2.71 13.52
N PRO A 83 -9.16 3.27 12.32
CA PRO A 83 -9.31 4.72 12.08
C PRO A 83 -10.77 5.19 11.94
N LEU A 84 -11.72 4.25 11.92
CA LEU A 84 -13.16 4.55 11.86
C LEU A 84 -13.82 4.56 13.25
N TYR A 85 -13.04 4.36 14.31
CA TYR A 85 -13.49 4.41 15.70
C TYR A 85 -12.68 5.47 16.49
N PRO A 86 -13.32 6.37 17.26
CA PRO A 86 -14.77 6.55 17.39
C PRO A 86 -15.43 6.96 16.06
N LEU A 87 -16.75 6.77 15.95
CA LEU A 87 -17.50 7.08 14.73
C LEU A 87 -17.24 8.55 14.31
N PRO A 88 -16.78 8.81 13.08
CA PRO A 88 -16.58 10.16 12.58
C PRO A 88 -17.86 11.00 12.68
N SER A 89 -17.69 12.31 12.92
CA SER A 89 -18.79 13.23 13.23
C SER A 89 -19.84 13.37 12.12
N ASN A 90 -19.51 13.01 10.87
CA ASN A 90 -20.42 13.05 9.75
C ASN A 90 -20.07 11.99 8.71
N LEU A 91 -21.05 11.71 7.82
CA LEU A 91 -20.90 10.74 6.74
C LEU A 91 -19.72 11.07 5.81
N PHE A 92 -19.50 12.35 5.51
CA PHE A 92 -18.42 12.77 4.61
C PHE A 92 -17.04 12.34 5.12
N LYS A 93 -16.74 12.60 6.39
CA LYS A 93 -15.49 12.14 7.03
C LYS A 93 -15.39 10.63 7.04
N PHE A 94 -16.49 9.93 7.34
CA PHE A 94 -16.52 8.46 7.31
C PHE A 94 -16.23 7.90 5.90
N VAL A 95 -16.78 8.51 4.85
CA VAL A 95 -16.48 8.16 3.45
C VAL A 95 -15.00 8.39 3.14
N CYS A 96 -14.47 9.57 3.44
CA CYS A 96 -13.05 9.86 3.18
C CYS A 96 -12.12 8.91 3.93
N TYR A 97 -12.39 8.63 5.21
CA TYR A 97 -11.58 7.71 6.01
C TYR A 97 -11.72 6.27 5.57
N THR A 98 -12.85 5.86 5.00
CA THR A 98 -13.03 4.50 4.50
C THR A 98 -12.37 4.32 3.13
N CYS A 99 -12.63 5.22 2.17
CA CYS A 99 -12.14 5.11 0.80
C CYS A 99 -10.64 5.31 0.68
N PHE A 100 -10.07 6.27 1.41
CA PHE A 100 -8.70 6.67 1.16
C PHE A 100 -7.73 6.02 2.16
N PRO A 101 -6.51 5.63 1.73
CA PRO A 101 -5.43 5.20 2.60
C PRO A 101 -4.81 6.37 3.38
N VAL A 102 -5.64 7.09 4.13
CA VAL A 102 -5.27 8.28 4.92
C VAL A 102 -5.27 7.99 6.41
N LYS A 103 -4.16 8.34 7.05
CA LYS A 103 -3.95 8.31 8.50
C LYS A 103 -3.84 9.74 8.97
N LEU A 104 -4.70 10.13 9.91
CA LEU A 104 -4.65 11.46 10.50
C LEU A 104 -3.36 11.62 11.31
N GLU A 105 -2.70 12.75 11.11
CA GLU A 105 -1.55 13.13 11.91
C GLU A 105 -2.03 13.62 13.28
N GLN A 106 -1.72 12.85 14.33
CA GLN A 106 -2.15 13.15 15.69
C GLN A 106 -1.26 14.20 16.38
N ASN A 107 -0.07 14.48 15.83
CA ASN A 107 0.89 15.44 16.37
C ASN A 107 1.56 16.24 15.24
N PRO A 108 1.05 17.42 14.88
CA PRO A 108 1.61 18.26 13.81
C PRO A 108 2.99 18.87 14.16
N LYS A 109 3.46 18.68 15.41
CA LYS A 109 4.62 19.38 15.96
C LYS A 109 5.98 18.76 15.59
N SER A 110 6.06 17.63 14.86
CA SER A 110 7.34 16.95 14.69
C SER A 110 7.66 16.34 13.31
N GLN A 111 6.97 16.74 12.24
CA GLN A 111 7.38 16.26 10.91
C GLN A 111 8.08 17.34 10.10
N ASN A 112 9.30 17.00 9.66
CA ASN A 112 10.05 17.69 8.62
C ASN A 112 9.10 18.02 7.47
N ARG A 113 8.75 19.31 7.30
CA ARG A 113 8.06 19.78 6.10
C ARG A 113 8.96 19.41 4.93
N PHE A 114 8.62 18.32 4.26
CA PHE A 114 9.41 17.84 3.13
C PHE A 114 9.47 18.96 2.09
N PRO A 115 10.65 19.24 1.54
CA PRO A 115 10.77 20.30 0.57
C PRO A 115 9.94 19.96 -0.67
N LYS A 116 9.07 20.88 -1.10
CA LYS A 116 8.28 20.71 -2.34
C LYS A 116 9.17 20.39 -3.57
N TRP A 117 10.41 20.86 -3.58
CA TRP A 117 11.38 20.56 -4.64
C TRP A 117 11.75 19.07 -4.70
N LEU A 118 11.80 18.35 -3.57
CA LEU A 118 12.13 16.93 -3.58
C LEU A 118 11.02 16.12 -4.26
N PHE A 119 9.77 16.51 -4.06
CA PHE A 119 8.64 15.92 -4.78
C PHE A 119 8.75 16.20 -6.30
N ALA A 120 9.09 17.42 -6.69
CA ALA A 120 9.32 17.76 -8.10
C ALA A 120 10.45 16.92 -8.72
N VAL A 121 11.54 16.68 -7.99
CA VAL A 121 12.63 15.79 -8.43
C VAL A 121 12.14 14.35 -8.61
N LYS A 122 11.31 13.83 -7.70
CA LYS A 122 10.71 12.48 -7.83
C LYS A 122 9.80 12.38 -9.06
N VAL A 123 8.98 13.40 -9.34
CA VAL A 123 8.14 13.46 -10.54
C VAL A 123 8.99 13.51 -11.81
N ALA A 124 10.07 14.31 -11.82
CA ALA A 124 11.00 14.36 -12.94
C ALA A 124 11.69 13.00 -13.17
N LEU A 125 12.16 12.36 -12.09
CA LEU A 125 12.75 11.02 -12.14
C LEU A 125 11.74 9.99 -12.65
N PHE A 126 10.47 10.11 -12.27
CA PHE A 126 9.42 9.25 -12.79
C PHE A 126 9.25 9.40 -14.30
N GLY A 127 9.27 10.63 -14.82
CA GLY A 127 9.29 10.90 -16.26
C GLY A 127 10.49 10.27 -16.98
N VAL A 128 11.68 10.33 -16.37
CA VAL A 128 12.90 9.66 -16.90
C VAL A 128 12.71 8.14 -16.93
N VAL A 129 12.15 7.56 -15.87
CA VAL A 129 11.87 6.11 -15.81
C VAL A 129 10.87 5.69 -16.89
N LEU A 130 9.79 6.45 -17.09
CA LEU A 130 8.84 6.21 -18.18
C LEU A 130 9.52 6.27 -19.55
N HIS A 131 10.40 7.25 -19.76
CA HIS A 131 11.16 7.35 -21.00
C HIS A 131 12.14 6.19 -21.19
N ALA A 132 12.75 5.68 -20.11
CA ALA A 132 13.68 4.55 -20.16
C ALA A 132 13.01 3.25 -20.64
N TYR A 133 11.68 3.10 -20.50
CA TYR A 133 10.96 1.96 -21.05
C TYR A 133 11.05 1.87 -22.58
N ASN A 134 11.19 3.00 -23.29
CA ASN A 134 11.41 3.00 -24.74
C ASN A 134 12.72 2.33 -25.16
N TYR A 135 13.71 2.30 -24.25
CA TYR A 135 15.03 1.69 -24.46
C TYR A 135 15.19 0.38 -23.70
N LYS A 136 14.10 -0.20 -23.15
CA LYS A 136 14.15 -1.39 -22.28
C LYS A 136 14.91 -2.54 -22.93
N GLN A 137 14.74 -2.77 -24.22
CA GLN A 137 15.41 -3.88 -24.92
C GLN A 137 16.94 -3.75 -24.86
N SER A 138 17.45 -2.53 -25.02
CA SER A 138 18.89 -2.19 -24.99
C SER A 138 19.47 -2.07 -23.58
N LEU A 139 18.65 -2.05 -22.52
CA LEU A 139 19.15 -1.93 -21.15
C LEU A 139 19.86 -3.22 -20.69
N PRO A 140 21.02 -3.11 -20.03
CA PRO A 140 21.69 -4.25 -19.42
C PRO A 140 20.81 -4.87 -18.31
N PRO A 141 20.91 -6.19 -18.06
CA PRO A 141 20.09 -6.90 -17.07
C PRO A 141 20.11 -6.28 -15.68
N PHE A 142 21.27 -5.76 -15.25
CA PHE A 142 21.40 -5.07 -13.97
C PHE A 142 20.50 -3.83 -13.88
N LEU A 143 20.43 -2.99 -14.92
CA LEU A 143 19.56 -1.80 -14.90
C LEU A 143 18.07 -2.19 -14.95
N LYS A 144 17.72 -3.27 -15.65
CA LYS A 144 16.34 -3.81 -15.66
C LYS A 144 15.89 -4.21 -14.26
N LEU A 145 16.78 -4.80 -13.45
CA LEU A 145 16.50 -5.17 -12.06
C LEU A 145 16.09 -3.96 -11.20
N TRP A 146 16.68 -2.80 -11.44
CA TRP A 146 16.37 -1.56 -10.72
C TRP A 146 15.19 -0.78 -11.31
N LEU A 147 14.96 -0.89 -12.62
CA LEU A 147 13.93 -0.14 -13.34
C LEU A 147 12.52 -0.41 -12.78
N HIS A 148 12.16 -1.68 -12.60
CA HIS A 148 10.81 -2.06 -12.15
C HIS A 148 10.51 -1.64 -10.69
N PRO A 149 11.37 -1.91 -9.69
CA PRO A 149 11.19 -1.38 -8.33
C PRO A 149 11.10 0.15 -8.30
N LEU A 150 11.94 0.84 -9.08
CA LEU A 150 11.95 2.29 -9.12
C LEU A 150 10.66 2.86 -9.73
N HIS A 151 10.18 2.28 -10.83
CA HIS A 151 8.89 2.62 -11.42
C HIS A 151 7.79 2.49 -10.36
N LEU A 152 7.64 1.30 -9.76
CA LEU A 152 6.57 1.03 -8.80
C LEU A 152 6.62 1.99 -7.60
N TYR A 153 7.80 2.24 -7.04
CA TYR A 153 7.97 3.16 -5.92
C TYR A 153 7.55 4.59 -6.31
N LEU A 154 8.07 5.12 -7.41
CA LEU A 154 7.79 6.50 -7.83
C LEU A 154 6.32 6.68 -8.21
N GLU A 155 5.73 5.70 -8.87
CA GLU A 155 4.32 5.74 -9.25
C GLU A 155 3.41 5.81 -8.02
N LEU A 156 3.64 4.92 -7.04
CA LEU A 156 2.90 4.91 -5.78
C LEU A 156 3.12 6.20 -4.99
N GLU A 157 4.36 6.69 -4.89
CA GLU A 157 4.70 7.93 -4.21
C GLU A 157 3.96 9.14 -4.83
N VAL A 158 3.97 9.27 -6.16
CA VAL A 158 3.28 10.36 -6.86
C VAL A 158 1.77 10.27 -6.64
N LEU A 159 1.17 9.10 -6.90
CA LEU A 159 -0.27 8.89 -6.74
C LEU A 159 -0.75 9.20 -5.32
N LEU A 160 -0.07 8.65 -4.32
CA LEU A 160 -0.48 8.75 -2.92
C LEU A 160 -0.17 10.13 -2.32
N THR A 161 0.86 10.83 -2.82
CA THR A 161 1.13 12.22 -2.43
C THR A 161 0.06 13.16 -3.00
N LEU A 162 -0.33 13.01 -4.27
CA LEU A 162 -1.44 13.77 -4.85
C LEU A 162 -2.74 13.53 -4.08
N LEU A 163 -3.00 12.27 -3.74
CA LEU A 163 -4.16 11.92 -2.92
C LEU A 163 -4.10 12.54 -1.52
N LYS A 164 -2.94 12.51 -0.86
CA LYS A 164 -2.72 13.16 0.43
C LYS A 164 -3.06 14.66 0.35
N VAL A 165 -2.57 15.36 -0.67
CA VAL A 165 -2.87 16.79 -0.87
C VAL A 165 -4.38 17.00 -1.05
N PHE A 166 -5.02 16.21 -1.91
CA PHE A 166 -6.47 16.28 -2.12
C PHE A 166 -7.27 16.06 -0.83
N VAL A 167 -6.92 15.04 -0.04
CA VAL A 167 -7.61 14.74 1.23
C VAL A 167 -7.33 15.81 2.29
N THR A 168 -6.11 16.36 2.33
CA THR A 168 -5.76 17.44 3.25
C THR A 168 -6.58 18.70 2.97
N ILE A 169 -6.75 19.07 1.69
CA ILE A 169 -7.55 20.23 1.28
C ILE A 169 -9.03 20.02 1.60
N THR A 170 -9.56 18.82 1.33
CA THR A 170 -10.99 18.53 1.51
C THR A 170 -11.41 18.32 2.96
N LEU A 171 -10.55 17.74 3.81
CA LEU A 171 -10.84 17.49 5.23
C LEU A 171 -10.27 18.57 6.17
N GLY A 172 -9.38 19.45 5.68
CA GLY A 172 -8.68 20.42 6.52
C GLY A 172 -7.81 19.78 7.61
N CYS A 173 -7.39 18.53 7.42
CA CYS A 173 -6.65 17.74 8.40
C CYS A 173 -5.29 17.32 7.82
N GLU A 174 -4.23 17.39 8.63
CA GLU A 174 -2.92 16.87 8.22
C GLU A 174 -2.94 15.34 8.17
N VAL A 175 -2.40 14.82 7.07
CA VAL A 175 -2.35 13.38 6.76
C VAL A 175 -0.91 12.92 6.78
N GLU A 176 -0.61 11.82 7.46
CA GLU A 176 0.73 11.25 7.47
C GLU A 176 1.20 10.88 6.04
N PRO A 177 2.48 11.09 5.70
CA PRO A 177 3.02 10.62 4.43
C PRO A 177 2.98 9.08 4.37
N GLN A 178 2.78 8.52 3.17
CA GLN A 178 2.74 7.07 3.00
C GLN A 178 4.13 6.43 2.96
N PHE A 179 5.12 7.17 2.45
CA PHE A 179 6.51 6.73 2.41
C PHE A 179 7.40 7.72 3.17
N ASN A 180 8.45 7.18 3.78
CA ASN A 180 9.48 7.96 4.46
C ASN A 180 10.86 7.53 3.95
N GLU A 181 11.13 7.91 2.70
CA GLU A 181 12.37 7.65 1.97
C GLU A 181 12.91 6.22 2.17
N PRO A 182 12.22 5.21 1.60
CA PRO A 182 12.53 3.78 1.82
C PRO A 182 13.94 3.38 1.38
N TYR A 183 14.55 4.11 0.43
CA TYR A 183 15.93 3.91 0.01
C TYR A 183 16.97 4.32 1.06
N LEU A 184 16.56 4.99 2.16
CA LEU A 184 17.43 5.30 3.29
C LEU A 184 17.36 4.24 4.41
N ALA A 185 16.60 3.17 4.22
CA ALA A 185 16.44 2.11 5.21
C ALA A 185 17.77 1.45 5.57
N THR A 186 18.08 1.37 6.87
CA THR A 186 19.30 0.70 7.34
C THR A 186 19.09 -0.77 7.68
N SER A 187 17.84 -1.23 7.73
CA SER A 187 17.52 -2.61 8.09
C SER A 187 16.15 -3.01 7.57
N LEU A 188 15.84 -4.29 7.43
CA LEU A 188 14.54 -4.73 6.91
C LEU A 188 13.38 -4.30 7.81
N GLN A 189 13.60 -4.32 9.13
CA GLN A 189 12.64 -3.79 10.09
C GLN A 189 12.35 -2.29 9.89
N ASP A 190 13.36 -1.50 9.49
CA ASP A 190 13.22 -0.06 9.25
C ASP A 190 12.52 0.20 7.92
N PHE A 191 12.86 -0.59 6.88
CA PHE A 191 12.18 -0.54 5.59
C PHE A 191 10.67 -0.77 5.74
N TRP A 192 10.27 -1.93 6.26
CA TRP A 192 8.85 -2.32 6.34
C TRP A 192 8.08 -1.63 7.48
N GLY A 193 8.75 -1.31 8.59
CA GLY A 193 8.11 -0.80 9.79
C GLY A 193 7.91 0.71 9.84
N SER A 194 8.82 1.47 9.21
CA SER A 194 8.93 2.93 9.38
C SER A 194 9.14 3.72 8.10
N ARG A 195 9.27 3.07 6.93
CA ARG A 195 9.55 3.78 5.67
C ARG A 195 8.68 3.41 4.49
N TRP A 196 8.25 2.16 4.39
CA TRP A 196 7.43 1.66 3.29
C TRP A 196 5.96 1.56 3.69
N ASN A 197 5.08 2.24 2.94
CA ASN A 197 3.62 2.18 3.06
C ASN A 197 3.10 2.19 4.53
N LEU A 198 3.34 3.31 5.22
CA LEU A 198 3.03 3.48 6.65
C LEU A 198 1.55 3.26 6.98
N MET A 199 0.66 3.54 6.02
CA MET A 199 -0.75 3.28 6.17
C MET A 199 -1.02 1.77 6.31
N VAL A 200 -0.56 0.96 5.35
CA VAL A 200 -0.76 -0.49 5.38
C VAL A 200 -0.10 -1.09 6.61
N SER A 201 1.13 -0.69 6.94
CA SER A 201 1.82 -1.15 8.14
C SER A 201 1.06 -0.79 9.43
N SER A 202 0.42 0.38 9.51
CA SER A 202 -0.40 0.78 10.65
C SER A 202 -1.68 -0.04 10.76
N ILE A 203 -2.38 -0.28 9.64
CA ILE A 203 -3.62 -1.06 9.64
C ILE A 203 -3.35 -2.51 10.00
N LEU A 204 -2.34 -3.13 9.39
CA LEU A 204 -1.97 -4.51 9.69
C LEU A 204 -1.49 -4.67 11.15
N ARG A 205 -0.89 -3.64 11.74
CA ARG A 205 -0.54 -3.66 13.16
C ARG A 205 -1.78 -3.81 14.04
N VAL A 206 -2.86 -3.10 13.73
CA VAL A 206 -4.12 -3.18 14.47
C VAL A 206 -4.93 -4.42 14.11
N GLY A 207 -5.00 -4.78 12.83
CA GLY A 207 -5.82 -5.89 12.33
C GLY A 207 -5.22 -7.28 12.48
N VAL A 208 -3.89 -7.40 12.53
CA VAL A 208 -3.22 -8.71 12.57
C VAL A 208 -2.27 -8.78 13.77
N TYR A 209 -1.30 -7.85 13.86
CA TYR A 209 -0.23 -7.97 14.85
C TYR A 209 -0.76 -7.97 16.30
N TYR A 210 -1.59 -7.00 16.70
CA TYR A 210 -2.09 -6.94 18.08
C TYR A 210 -3.05 -8.10 18.43
N PRO A 211 -4.01 -8.50 17.58
CA PRO A 211 -4.83 -9.68 17.83
C PRO A 211 -4.00 -10.96 17.99
N VAL A 212 -3.06 -11.22 17.08
CA VAL A 212 -2.17 -12.38 17.16
C VAL A 212 -1.33 -12.33 18.43
N ARG A 213 -0.79 -11.15 18.80
CA ARG A 213 -0.01 -10.97 20.02
C ARG A 213 -0.82 -11.26 21.28
N ARG A 214 -2.10 -10.88 21.31
CA ARG A 214 -2.99 -11.16 22.43
C ARG A 214 -3.19 -12.66 22.61
N VAL A 215 -3.43 -13.39 21.52
CA VAL A 215 -3.62 -14.85 21.56
C VAL A 215 -2.31 -15.57 21.93
N CYS A 216 -1.20 -15.25 21.25
CA CYS A 216 0.09 -15.87 21.51
C CYS A 216 0.63 -15.52 22.91
N GLY A 217 0.31 -14.35 23.45
CA GLY A 217 0.75 -13.93 24.78
C GLY A 217 0.27 -14.86 25.91
N TYR A 218 -0.82 -15.59 25.70
CA TYR A 218 -1.28 -16.62 26.65
C TYR A 218 -0.57 -17.96 26.50
N LEU A 219 0.04 -18.24 25.33
CA LEU A 219 0.54 -19.56 24.96
C LEU A 219 2.07 -19.68 25.05
N MET A 220 2.81 -18.57 24.93
CA MET A 220 4.26 -18.61 24.78
C MET A 220 4.96 -17.37 25.34
N SER A 221 6.30 -17.45 25.44
CA SER A 221 7.09 -16.32 25.92
C SER A 221 6.95 -15.10 25.00
N SER A 222 7.17 -13.91 25.58
CA SER A 222 7.01 -12.63 24.89
C SER A 222 7.83 -12.52 23.59
N ASP A 223 8.94 -13.24 23.51
CA ASP A 223 9.86 -13.13 22.37
C ASP A 223 9.47 -14.03 21.20
N TYR A 224 9.07 -15.28 21.44
CA TYR A 224 8.49 -16.12 20.39
C TYR A 224 7.18 -15.52 19.88
N ALA A 225 6.34 -14.98 20.77
CA ALA A 225 5.12 -14.29 20.39
C ALA A 225 5.40 -13.15 19.39
N LYS A 226 6.42 -12.32 19.61
CA LYS A 226 6.77 -11.22 18.69
C LYS A 226 7.17 -11.74 17.30
N LEU A 227 7.96 -12.82 17.23
CA LEU A 227 8.39 -13.40 15.96
C LEU A 227 7.19 -13.96 15.17
N ILE A 228 6.29 -14.68 15.85
CA ILE A 228 5.04 -15.19 15.24
C ILE A 228 4.16 -14.04 14.76
N CYS A 229 4.05 -12.95 15.53
CA CYS A 229 3.26 -11.79 15.12
C CYS A 229 3.81 -11.14 13.85
N VAL A 230 5.14 -11.01 13.73
CA VAL A 230 5.79 -10.50 12.52
C VAL A 230 5.50 -11.42 11.35
N PHE A 231 5.75 -12.73 11.50
CA PHE A 231 5.48 -13.72 10.47
C PHE A 231 4.03 -13.70 9.99
N ALA A 232 3.06 -13.73 10.92
CA ALA A 232 1.64 -13.68 10.61
C ALA A 232 1.24 -12.39 9.87
N THR A 233 1.83 -11.25 10.25
CA THR A 233 1.59 -9.97 9.58
C THR A 233 2.06 -10.00 8.12
N PHE A 234 3.25 -10.53 7.87
CA PHE A 234 3.77 -10.67 6.51
C PHE A 234 3.00 -11.69 5.69
N LEU A 235 2.57 -12.81 6.28
CA LEU A 235 1.74 -13.80 5.60
C LEU A 235 0.39 -13.18 5.15
N VAL A 236 -0.32 -12.52 6.05
CA VAL A 236 -1.60 -11.85 5.71
C VAL A 236 -1.38 -10.75 4.66
N SER A 237 -0.28 -10.00 4.76
CA SER A 237 0.10 -9.02 3.73
C SER A 237 0.32 -9.71 2.37
N GLY A 238 1.05 -10.83 2.33
CA GLY A 238 1.31 -11.58 1.11
C GLY A 238 0.04 -12.07 0.43
N LEU A 239 -0.88 -12.68 1.20
CA LEU A 239 -2.19 -13.09 0.71
C LEU A 239 -3.00 -11.92 0.14
N GLY A 240 -2.97 -10.78 0.81
CA GLY A 240 -3.61 -9.56 0.30
C GLY A 240 -3.00 -9.09 -1.03
N HIS A 241 -1.68 -9.23 -1.20
CA HIS A 241 -1.01 -8.87 -2.44
C HIS A 241 -1.30 -9.85 -3.58
N GLU A 242 -1.52 -11.14 -3.32
CA GLU A 242 -2.01 -12.07 -4.36
C GLU A 242 -3.33 -11.61 -4.95
N VAL A 243 -4.24 -11.13 -4.10
CA VAL A 243 -5.54 -10.59 -4.53
C VAL A 243 -5.35 -9.31 -5.36
N VAL A 244 -4.46 -8.41 -4.94
CA VAL A 244 -4.12 -7.21 -5.74
C VAL A 244 -3.50 -7.60 -7.09
N PHE A 245 -2.59 -8.57 -7.10
CA PHE A 245 -1.94 -9.05 -8.32
C PHE A 245 -2.94 -9.69 -9.26
N PHE A 246 -3.88 -10.49 -8.75
CA PHE A 246 -5.00 -11.01 -9.53
C PHE A 246 -5.78 -9.89 -10.24
N PHE A 247 -6.03 -8.75 -9.59
CA PHE A 247 -6.70 -7.61 -10.24
C PHE A 247 -5.84 -6.87 -11.28
N LEU A 248 -4.52 -6.93 -11.15
CA LEU A 248 -3.56 -6.32 -12.07
C LEU A 248 -3.30 -7.19 -13.31
N THR A 249 -3.06 -8.49 -13.10
CA THR A 249 -2.70 -9.45 -14.15
C THR A 249 -3.91 -10.11 -14.78
N ARG A 250 -5.02 -10.26 -14.03
CA ARG A 250 -6.18 -11.10 -14.36
C ARG A 250 -5.84 -12.59 -14.52
N GLU A 251 -4.75 -13.02 -13.87
CA GLU A 251 -4.29 -14.39 -13.81
C GLU A 251 -4.40 -14.94 -12.38
N LEU A 252 -4.54 -16.26 -12.25
CA LEU A 252 -4.63 -16.92 -10.95
C LEU A 252 -3.35 -16.69 -10.10
N PRO A 253 -3.47 -16.64 -8.76
CA PRO A 253 -2.33 -16.52 -7.85
C PRO A 253 -1.28 -17.61 -8.08
N THR A 254 -0.02 -17.21 -8.23
CA THR A 254 1.12 -18.12 -8.39
C THR A 254 1.79 -18.44 -7.06
N TRP A 255 1.42 -17.72 -5.99
CA TRP A 255 2.03 -17.79 -4.66
C TRP A 255 3.47 -17.25 -4.58
N GLU A 256 4.05 -16.80 -5.71
CA GLU A 256 5.38 -16.16 -5.75
C GLU A 256 5.41 -14.89 -4.86
N ILE A 257 4.32 -14.13 -4.84
CA ILE A 257 4.20 -12.88 -4.07
C ILE A 257 4.06 -13.17 -2.58
N THR A 258 3.24 -14.15 -2.22
CA THR A 258 3.15 -14.62 -0.82
C THR A 258 4.51 -15.09 -0.34
N LEU A 259 5.25 -15.84 -1.17
CA LEU A 259 6.60 -16.28 -0.83
C LEU A 259 7.57 -15.11 -0.63
N PHE A 260 7.50 -14.06 -1.47
CA PHE A 260 8.25 -12.82 -1.26
C PHE A 260 7.99 -12.24 0.13
N PHE A 261 6.73 -12.03 0.51
CA PHE A 261 6.41 -11.46 1.83
C PHE A 261 6.81 -12.39 2.98
N VAL A 262 6.59 -13.70 2.85
CA VAL A 262 7.00 -14.68 3.87
C VAL A 262 8.51 -14.67 4.07
N LEU A 263 9.30 -14.67 2.99
CA LEU A 263 10.76 -14.55 3.05
C LEU A 263 11.17 -13.27 3.78
N HIS A 264 10.60 -12.12 3.40
CA HIS A 264 10.86 -10.85 4.08
C HIS A 264 10.44 -10.86 5.56
N GLY A 265 9.34 -11.53 5.89
CA GLY A 265 8.86 -11.70 7.27
C GLY A 265 9.82 -12.52 8.11
N VAL A 266 10.32 -13.64 7.58
CA VAL A 266 11.34 -14.48 8.24
C VAL A 266 12.63 -13.69 8.41
N CYS A 267 13.14 -13.05 7.35
CA CYS A 267 14.36 -12.25 7.44
C CYS A 267 14.23 -11.09 8.43
N THR A 268 13.09 -10.41 8.48
CA THR A 268 12.83 -9.34 9.46
C THR A 268 12.78 -9.89 10.88
N ALA A 269 12.11 -11.03 11.09
CA ALA A 269 12.05 -11.69 12.40
C ALA A 269 13.44 -12.15 12.86
N THR A 270 14.24 -12.74 11.97
CA THR A 270 15.63 -13.14 12.23
C THR A 270 16.51 -11.92 12.53
N GLU A 271 16.40 -10.85 11.76
CA GLU A 271 17.11 -9.59 12.03
C GLU A 271 16.77 -9.04 13.42
N MET A 272 15.49 -9.07 13.81
CA MET A 272 15.04 -8.66 15.13
C MET A 272 15.58 -9.56 16.26
N ALA A 273 15.73 -10.86 16.01
CA ALA A 273 16.33 -11.80 16.97
C ALA A 273 17.84 -11.56 17.10
N ILE A 274 18.56 -11.41 15.98
CA ILE A 274 20.01 -11.16 15.95
C ILE A 274 20.34 -9.85 16.65
N LYS A 275 19.63 -8.75 16.37
CA LYS A 275 19.84 -7.43 17.00
C LYS A 275 19.74 -7.44 18.53
N ARG A 276 19.12 -8.47 19.12
CA ARG A 276 19.01 -8.62 20.57
C ARG A 276 20.19 -9.36 21.20
N THR A 277 20.98 -10.09 20.42
CA THR A 277 22.18 -10.77 20.90
C THR A 277 23.27 -9.75 21.24
N GLU A 278 24.12 -10.06 22.22
CA GLU A 278 25.25 -9.19 22.59
C GLU A 278 26.22 -8.98 21.43
N PHE A 279 26.38 -10.00 20.58
CA PHE A 279 27.23 -9.95 19.39
C PHE A 279 26.82 -8.83 18.44
N ALA A 280 25.52 -8.74 18.11
CA ALA A 280 25.01 -7.71 17.21
C ALA A 280 25.06 -6.30 17.81
N ARG A 281 24.96 -6.17 19.14
CA ARG A 281 25.12 -4.87 19.81
C ARG A 281 26.56 -4.34 19.75
N ARG A 282 27.55 -5.24 19.68
CA ARG A 282 28.97 -4.88 19.54
C ARG A 282 29.37 -4.62 18.08
N TRP A 283 28.68 -5.23 17.12
CA TRP A 283 28.91 -5.05 15.68
C TRP A 283 28.18 -3.83 15.12
N VAL A 284 28.83 -2.66 15.17
CA VAL A 284 28.31 -1.44 14.55
C VAL A 284 28.68 -1.40 13.07
N VAL A 285 27.72 -1.72 12.20
CA VAL A 285 27.89 -1.60 10.74
C VAL A 285 27.70 -0.14 10.32
N ARG A 286 28.54 0.35 9.41
CA ARG A 286 28.40 1.72 8.87
C ARG A 286 27.02 1.89 8.22
N PRO A 287 26.30 3.00 8.45
CA PRO A 287 24.95 3.20 7.91
C PRO A 287 24.85 3.04 6.38
N ALA A 288 25.88 3.49 5.64
CA ALA A 288 25.92 3.35 4.18
C ALA A 288 25.94 1.88 3.73
N VAL A 289 26.72 1.03 4.42
CA VAL A 289 26.79 -0.41 4.12
C VAL A 289 25.47 -1.09 4.46
N SER A 290 24.89 -0.75 5.62
CA SER A 290 23.59 -1.28 6.04
C SER A 290 22.46 -0.92 5.05
N ARG A 291 22.49 0.30 4.52
CA ARG A 291 21.56 0.76 3.46
C ARG A 291 21.74 -0.02 2.18
N LEU A 292 22.97 -0.15 1.70
CA LEU A 292 23.25 -0.90 0.47
C LEU A 292 22.80 -2.35 0.60
N LEU A 293 23.08 -3.00 1.73
CA LEU A 293 22.65 -4.37 1.98
C LEU A 293 21.12 -4.49 2.06
N THR A 294 20.45 -3.58 2.76
CA THR A 294 18.99 -3.62 2.93
C THR A 294 18.26 -3.37 1.61
N VAL A 295 18.61 -2.30 0.91
CA VAL A 295 17.98 -1.93 -0.37
C VAL A 295 18.36 -2.95 -1.45
N GLY A 296 19.63 -3.38 -1.49
CA GLY A 296 20.09 -4.43 -2.39
C GLY A 296 19.33 -5.73 -2.18
N PHE A 297 19.14 -6.17 -0.92
CA PHE A 297 18.33 -7.34 -0.61
C PHE A 297 16.91 -7.20 -1.14
N VAL A 298 16.22 -6.09 -0.84
CA VAL A 298 14.85 -5.83 -1.30
C VAL A 298 14.75 -5.85 -2.83
N VAL A 299 15.70 -5.24 -3.54
CA VAL A 299 15.70 -5.17 -5.01
C VAL A 299 15.96 -6.54 -5.64
N VAL A 300 16.93 -7.29 -5.11
CA VAL A 300 17.24 -8.64 -5.59
C VAL A 300 16.06 -9.59 -5.35
N THR A 301 15.48 -9.61 -4.14
CA THR A 301 14.32 -10.46 -3.86
C THR A 301 13.08 -10.03 -4.64
N SER A 302 12.93 -8.73 -4.90
CA SER A 302 11.83 -8.21 -5.73
C SER A 302 11.98 -8.65 -7.19
N GLY A 303 13.19 -8.59 -7.76
CA GLY A 303 13.45 -9.12 -9.10
C GLY A 303 13.26 -10.63 -9.21
N TRP A 304 13.50 -11.36 -8.11
CA TRP A 304 13.36 -12.82 -8.08
C TRP A 304 11.93 -13.31 -7.85
N LEU A 305 11.15 -12.68 -6.97
CA LEU A 305 9.84 -13.20 -6.53
C LEU A 305 8.67 -12.25 -6.79
N PHE A 306 8.89 -10.94 -6.88
CA PHE A 306 7.80 -9.96 -6.97
C PHE A 306 7.48 -9.55 -8.42
N PHE A 307 8.51 -9.19 -9.19
CA PHE A 307 8.38 -8.71 -10.56
C PHE A 307 8.24 -9.77 -11.66
N PRO A 308 8.64 -11.05 -11.51
CA PRO A 308 8.46 -12.04 -12.57
C PRO A 308 7.01 -12.16 -13.04
N GLN A 309 6.05 -12.28 -12.12
CA GLN A 309 4.64 -12.36 -12.47
C GLN A 309 4.15 -11.12 -13.24
N LEU A 310 4.53 -9.91 -12.78
CA LEU A 310 4.17 -8.66 -13.49
C LEU A 310 4.81 -8.55 -14.86
N THR A 311 5.99 -9.13 -15.04
CA THR A 311 6.74 -9.12 -16.31
C THR A 311 6.18 -10.15 -17.29
N ARG A 312 5.73 -11.32 -16.81
CA ARG A 312 5.10 -12.36 -17.66
C ARG A 312 3.79 -11.88 -18.29
N SER A 313 3.03 -11.05 -17.57
CA SER A 313 1.73 -10.51 -18.02
C SER A 313 1.82 -9.09 -18.61
N ASP A 314 3.03 -8.60 -18.91
CA ASP A 314 3.31 -7.25 -19.45
C ASP A 314 2.65 -6.09 -18.67
N VAL A 315 2.43 -6.26 -17.36
CA VAL A 315 1.72 -5.29 -16.54
C VAL A 315 2.52 -3.99 -16.41
N MET A 316 3.85 -4.08 -16.32
CA MET A 316 4.72 -2.91 -16.14
C MET A 316 4.75 -2.03 -17.39
N GLU A 317 4.74 -2.64 -18.58
CA GLU A 317 4.66 -2.00 -19.88
C GLU A 317 3.30 -1.34 -20.06
N ARG A 318 2.22 -2.08 -19.77
CA ARG A 318 0.85 -1.55 -19.86
C ARG A 318 0.65 -0.37 -18.90
N ARG A 319 1.21 -0.43 -17.68
CA ARG A 319 1.23 0.69 -16.74
C ARG A 319 1.92 1.93 -17.30
N ALA A 320 3.12 1.78 -17.85
CA ALA A 320 3.85 2.89 -18.48
C ALA A 320 3.04 3.50 -19.64
N SER A 321 2.51 2.65 -20.52
CA SER A 321 1.72 3.06 -21.68
C SER A 321 0.45 3.80 -21.29
N GLU A 322 -0.31 3.33 -20.30
CA GLU A 322 -1.51 4.03 -19.83
C GLU A 322 -1.20 5.44 -19.29
N ILE A 323 -0.07 5.62 -18.60
CA ILE A 323 0.36 6.94 -18.10
C ILE A 323 0.79 7.86 -19.25
N LEU A 324 1.54 7.35 -20.21
CA LEU A 324 1.95 8.11 -21.39
C LEU A 324 0.73 8.59 -22.19
N LEU A 325 -0.27 7.73 -22.39
CA LEU A 325 -1.53 8.09 -23.02
C LEU A 325 -2.27 9.20 -22.26
N LEU A 326 -2.27 9.14 -20.93
CA LEU A 326 -2.88 10.18 -20.10
C LEU A 326 -2.12 11.51 -20.22
N ILE A 327 -0.79 11.49 -20.23
CA ILE A 327 0.05 12.67 -20.44
C ILE A 327 -0.23 13.30 -21.81
N ASP A 328 -0.28 12.49 -22.87
CA ASP A 328 -0.52 12.98 -24.23
C ASP A 328 -1.94 13.51 -24.42
N PHE A 329 -2.93 12.89 -23.78
CA PHE A 329 -4.28 13.44 -23.73
C PHE A 329 -4.33 14.81 -23.06
N VAL A 330 -3.69 14.96 -21.88
CA VAL A 330 -3.64 16.24 -21.17
C VAL A 330 -2.92 17.30 -21.99
N LYS A 331 -1.78 16.98 -22.61
CA LYS A 331 -1.08 17.89 -23.52
C LYS A 331 -2.00 18.36 -24.64
N THR A 332 -2.67 17.43 -25.32
CA THR A 332 -3.56 17.74 -26.46
C THR A 332 -4.68 18.69 -26.05
N GLN A 333 -5.30 18.47 -24.88
CA GLN A 333 -6.32 19.37 -24.38
C GLN A 333 -5.74 20.75 -24.02
N VAL A 334 -4.61 20.82 -23.31
CA VAL A 334 -3.98 22.10 -22.95
C VAL A 334 -3.58 22.91 -24.20
N PHE A 335 -3.01 22.26 -25.22
CA PHE A 335 -2.67 22.91 -26.49
C PHE A 335 -3.89 23.31 -27.34
N HIS A 336 -5.07 22.75 -27.09
CA HIS A 336 -6.31 23.21 -27.72
C HIS A 336 -6.94 24.41 -26.99
N PHE A 337 -6.57 24.65 -25.73
CA PHE A 337 -7.07 25.76 -24.90
C PHE A 337 -6.15 26.99 -24.88
N ILE A 338 -4.92 26.86 -25.38
CA ILE A 338 -3.96 27.96 -25.61
C ILE A 338 -3.98 28.27 -27.11
#